data_AF-A0A497FQ63-F1
#
_entry.id   AF-A0A497FQ63-F1
#
_cell.length_a   1.000
_cell.length_b   1.000
_cell.length_c   1.000
_cell.angle_alpha   90.00
_cell.angle_beta   90.00
_cell.angle_gamma   90.00
#
_symmetry.space_group_name_H-M   'P 1'
#
loop_
_entity.id
_entity.type
_entity.pdbx_description
1 polymer ?
#
loop_
_entity_poly.entity_id
_entity_poly.type
_entity_poly.pdbx_seq_one_letter_code
_entity_poly.pdbx_strand_id
1 'polypeptide(L)'
;MPRERGQAMGVSFREIATGTIILLLIFSCSVMPLGLLDVYGVKRMFQQPLANTRYSLNTVSVNLTGVAWDHTILSVVVITDPSIPSNYVEAVAEAFHVWDEALEAFANEYGYTYLKSFKFTIEYSSTVLPRDIIVYFSDTPATPGGELGVAETTFSQSTKKIVHVDITIHTQYATGSGSIHTLSSTDIFNIAVHEIGHALGLGHANTMTVNNEGRELMYPEYAPGSPKMYPSTLDAYGLAVVYSWLDEGVFSAPSTITVTLPASIPYRILLTYRVNVFSQYGNVSGGGVYLRGSEIEVSVSNTIVYLNEGTRAVFKGWTGDVYSENPVINITVTRDISIYAIWEVQHYVSIDGVYADTNVTSGWYKDGSMLVVGVLKTMVDHGNGTRRIFIGWGWNSCYRGNCDKSSGK
;
A
#
# COMPACT_ATOMS: atom_id res chain seq x y z
N MET A 1 -21.64 -5.01 75.32
CA MET A 1 -22.35 -4.67 76.58
C MET A 1 -22.60 -3.16 76.59
N PRO A 2 -23.77 -2.69 77.05
CA PRO A 2 -25.00 -2.46 76.27
C PRO A 2 -25.37 -0.95 76.22
N ARG A 3 -26.31 -0.42 75.44
CA ARG A 3 -27.79 -0.61 75.37
C ARG A 3 -28.30 0.09 74.08
N GLU A 4 -29.10 -0.56 73.22
CA GLU A 4 -30.59 -0.61 73.21
C GLU A 4 -31.26 0.75 72.91
N ARG A 5 -32.34 0.94 72.13
CA ARG A 5 -33.35 0.07 71.48
C ARG A 5 -34.29 0.96 70.63
N GLY A 6 -35.09 0.32 69.75
CA GLY A 6 -36.39 0.81 69.22
C GLY A 6 -36.37 0.99 67.70
N GLN A 7 -36.82 0.08 66.83
CA GLN A 7 -37.96 -0.86 66.76
C GLN A 7 -39.32 -0.21 66.47
N ALA A 8 -39.83 -0.40 65.23
CA ALA A 8 -41.21 -0.78 64.82
C ALA A 8 -41.31 -0.60 63.29
N MET A 9 -41.43 -1.62 62.43
CA MET A 9 -42.49 -2.64 62.20
C MET A 9 -43.84 -2.11 61.69
N GLY A 10 -44.34 -2.74 60.61
CA GLY A 10 -45.75 -2.80 60.22
C GLY A 10 -46.00 -2.50 58.72
N VAL A 11 -46.00 -3.47 57.76
CA VAL A 11 -47.05 -4.48 57.46
C VAL A 11 -48.26 -3.78 56.77
N SER A 12 -48.86 -4.15 55.63
CA SER A 12 -48.91 -5.37 54.82
C SER A 12 -49.87 -5.19 53.62
N PHE A 13 -49.58 -5.90 52.51
CA PHE A 13 -50.47 -6.56 51.53
C PHE A 13 -51.68 -5.83 50.91
N ARG A 14 -51.78 -5.91 49.56
CA ARG A 14 -52.59 -6.96 48.90
C ARG A 14 -52.33 -7.05 47.39
N GLU A 15 -52.28 -8.29 46.94
CA GLU A 15 -52.15 -8.82 45.58
C GLU A 15 -53.42 -8.59 44.73
N ILE A 16 -53.26 -8.78 43.41
CA ILE A 16 -53.97 -9.71 42.51
C ILE A 16 -53.68 -9.21 41.08
N ALA A 17 -52.78 -9.87 40.34
CA ALA A 17 -53.06 -10.83 39.25
C ALA A 17 -53.83 -10.17 38.08
N THR A 18 -53.44 -10.25 36.81
CA THR A 18 -53.07 -11.41 35.97
C THR A 18 -52.65 -10.86 34.60
N GLY A 19 -51.77 -11.51 33.85
CA GLY A 19 -51.60 -11.17 32.43
C GLY A 19 -50.35 -11.70 31.74
N THR A 20 -50.30 -13.01 31.56
CA THR A 20 -49.31 -13.73 30.76
C THR A 20 -49.39 -13.31 29.27
N ILE A 21 -48.29 -12.82 28.68
CA ILE A 21 -48.06 -12.88 27.23
C ILE A 21 -46.65 -13.42 26.99
N ILE A 22 -46.61 -14.66 26.50
CA ILE A 22 -45.44 -15.34 25.96
C ILE A 22 -45.24 -14.81 24.54
N LEU A 23 -44.12 -14.12 24.28
CA LEU A 23 -43.70 -13.80 22.91
C LEU A 23 -42.60 -14.79 22.50
N LEU A 24 -43.02 -15.85 21.82
CA LEU A 24 -42.16 -16.78 21.08
C LEU A 24 -41.64 -16.07 19.83
N LEU A 25 -40.35 -15.71 19.81
CA LEU A 25 -39.65 -15.36 18.58
C LEU A 25 -39.24 -16.64 17.86
N ILE A 26 -40.08 -17.04 16.92
CA ILE A 26 -39.84 -18.14 15.99
C ILE A 26 -38.99 -17.57 14.86
N PHE A 27 -37.76 -18.09 14.71
CA PHE A 27 -36.92 -17.87 13.53
C PHE A 27 -37.64 -18.49 12.31
N SER A 28 -38.28 -17.66 11.48
CA SER A 28 -38.79 -18.11 10.18
C SER A 28 -37.65 -18.17 9.17
N CYS A 29 -37.20 -19.40 8.95
CA CYS A 29 -36.38 -19.83 7.83
C CYS A 29 -37.17 -19.60 6.53
N SER A 30 -36.82 -18.58 5.75
CA SER A 30 -37.34 -18.42 4.38
C SER A 30 -36.36 -19.04 3.39
N VAL A 31 -36.75 -20.22 2.95
CA VAL A 31 -36.32 -20.95 1.74
C VAL A 31 -36.16 -20.01 0.54
N MET A 32 -34.95 -19.96 -0.03
CA MET A 32 -34.71 -19.48 -1.39
C MET A 32 -35.01 -20.60 -2.39
N PRO A 33 -35.67 -20.33 -3.54
CA PRO A 33 -35.80 -21.30 -4.60
C PRO A 33 -34.53 -21.37 -5.46
N LEU A 34 -34.02 -22.59 -5.67
CA LEU A 34 -33.02 -22.93 -6.67
C LEU A 34 -33.61 -22.75 -8.09
N GLY A 35 -32.90 -22.00 -8.93
CA GLY A 35 -33.00 -22.06 -10.38
C GLY A 35 -31.61 -22.36 -10.96
N LEU A 36 -31.48 -23.52 -11.59
CA LEU A 36 -30.31 -24.00 -12.32
C LEU A 36 -29.95 -23.07 -13.49
N LEU A 37 -28.66 -22.81 -13.71
CA LEU A 37 -28.03 -22.76 -15.03
C LEU A 37 -26.54 -23.10 -14.88
N ASP A 38 -26.12 -24.08 -15.67
CA ASP A 38 -24.89 -24.85 -15.59
C ASP A 38 -23.60 -24.04 -15.75
N VAL A 39 -22.63 -24.27 -14.84
CA VAL A 39 -21.21 -24.15 -15.15
C VAL A 39 -20.53 -25.46 -14.73
N TYR A 40 -20.16 -26.23 -15.75
CA TYR A 40 -19.40 -27.47 -15.63
C TYR A 40 -18.05 -27.20 -14.93
N GLY A 41 -17.73 -28.02 -13.93
CA GLY A 41 -16.34 -28.49 -13.75
C GLY A 41 -15.55 -28.07 -12.51
N VAL A 42 -16.15 -27.90 -11.33
CA VAL A 42 -15.38 -27.93 -10.06
C VAL A 42 -15.85 -29.09 -9.19
N LYS A 43 -15.13 -30.21 -9.26
CA LYS A 43 -15.27 -31.30 -8.28
C LYS A 43 -14.78 -30.81 -6.92
N ARG A 44 -15.71 -30.54 -5.99
CA ARG A 44 -15.43 -30.64 -4.55
C ARG A 44 -15.92 -32.01 -4.07
N MET A 45 -15.03 -32.76 -3.40
CA MET A 45 -15.44 -33.93 -2.63
C MET A 45 -14.77 -33.94 -1.26
N PHE A 46 -15.65 -33.89 -0.26
CA PHE A 46 -15.56 -34.36 1.13
C PHE A 46 -14.82 -33.58 2.22
N GLN A 47 -15.50 -33.57 3.37
CA GLN A 47 -15.09 -33.03 4.65
C GLN A 47 -15.05 -34.16 5.69
N GLN A 48 -14.03 -34.07 6.57
CA GLN A 48 -13.78 -34.73 7.89
C GLN A 48 -12.99 -36.07 7.92
N PRO A 49 -12.22 -36.40 8.99
CA PRO A 49 -11.94 -35.68 10.25
C PRO A 49 -10.42 -35.43 10.53
N LEU A 50 -10.12 -34.72 11.62
CA LEU A 50 -8.76 -34.39 12.11
C LEU A 50 -7.88 -35.65 12.27
N ALA A 51 -6.85 -35.78 11.44
CA ALA A 51 -5.74 -36.70 11.63
C ALA A 51 -4.44 -35.99 11.22
N ASN A 52 -3.41 -36.12 12.07
CA ASN A 52 -2.07 -35.55 11.89
C ASN A 52 -1.48 -35.90 10.52
N THR A 53 -1.65 -35.01 9.54
CA THR A 53 -0.88 -35.02 8.30
C THR A 53 0.28 -34.05 8.47
N ARG A 54 1.50 -34.59 8.43
CA ARG A 54 2.68 -33.78 8.08
C ARG A 54 2.34 -33.10 6.77
N TYR A 55 2.23 -31.77 6.78
CA TYR A 55 2.23 -31.00 5.55
C TYR A 55 3.50 -31.38 4.80
N SER A 56 3.35 -32.01 3.65
CA SER A 56 4.37 -31.93 2.62
C SER A 56 4.42 -30.46 2.22
N LEU A 57 5.22 -29.67 2.94
CA LEU A 57 5.58 -28.33 2.50
C LEU A 57 6.33 -28.55 1.19
N ASN A 58 5.69 -28.25 0.05
CA ASN A 58 6.45 -28.01 -1.16
C ASN A 58 7.43 -26.89 -0.79
N THR A 59 8.71 -27.23 -0.68
CA THR A 59 9.75 -26.26 -0.36
C THR A 59 9.79 -25.25 -1.50
N VAL A 60 9.55 -23.98 -1.18
CA VAL A 60 9.66 -22.87 -2.12
C VAL A 60 11.07 -22.88 -2.70
N SER A 61 11.16 -22.94 -4.03
CA SER A 61 12.43 -23.09 -4.74
C SER A 61 12.42 -22.38 -6.09
N VAL A 62 13.61 -21.93 -6.51
CA VAL A 62 13.86 -21.42 -7.86
C VAL A 62 14.93 -22.27 -8.54
N ASN A 63 14.71 -22.60 -9.80
CA ASN A 63 15.73 -23.26 -10.62
C ASN A 63 16.81 -22.26 -11.02
N LEU A 64 17.99 -22.75 -11.37
CA LEU A 64 19.09 -21.97 -11.94
C LEU A 64 19.44 -22.57 -13.30
N THR A 65 19.93 -21.74 -14.23
CA THR A 65 20.31 -22.20 -15.58
C THR A 65 21.64 -22.94 -15.62
N GLY A 66 22.42 -22.89 -14.52
CA GLY A 66 23.73 -23.53 -14.43
C GLY A 66 24.84 -22.78 -15.17
N VAL A 67 24.58 -21.54 -15.59
CA VAL A 67 25.54 -20.65 -16.25
C VAL A 67 25.59 -19.31 -15.51
N ALA A 68 26.71 -18.59 -15.64
CA ALA A 68 26.92 -17.30 -14.99
C ALA A 68 27.78 -16.37 -15.84
N TRP A 69 27.60 -15.06 -15.66
CA TRP A 69 28.57 -14.06 -16.09
C TRP A 69 29.86 -14.14 -15.24
N ASP A 70 31.01 -13.87 -15.87
CA ASP A 70 32.31 -13.80 -15.17
C ASP A 70 32.71 -12.37 -14.77
N HIS A 71 31.76 -11.45 -14.86
CA HIS A 71 31.90 -10.05 -14.52
C HIS A 71 30.51 -9.50 -14.14
N THR A 72 30.46 -8.34 -13.49
CA THR A 72 29.23 -7.79 -12.90
C THR A 72 28.80 -6.46 -13.50
N ILE A 73 29.67 -5.81 -14.27
CA ILE A 73 29.32 -4.62 -15.05
C ILE A 73 28.88 -5.09 -16.43
N LEU A 74 27.57 -5.24 -16.61
CA LEU A 74 26.98 -5.76 -17.83
C LEU A 74 26.58 -4.60 -18.75
N SER A 75 27.06 -4.67 -19.99
CA SER A 75 26.68 -3.74 -21.05
C SER A 75 25.37 -4.19 -21.69
N VAL A 76 24.42 -3.28 -21.81
CA VAL A 76 23.07 -3.53 -22.32
C VAL A 76 22.79 -2.60 -23.48
N VAL A 77 22.24 -3.11 -24.58
CA VAL A 77 21.62 -2.25 -25.59
C VAL A 77 20.15 -2.61 -25.78
N VAL A 78 19.29 -1.61 -25.65
CA VAL A 78 17.87 -1.71 -25.97
C VAL A 78 17.69 -1.23 -27.41
N ILE A 79 17.23 -2.13 -28.27
CA ILE A 79 16.99 -1.81 -29.68
C ILE A 79 15.74 -0.95 -29.80
N THR A 80 15.92 0.25 -30.35
CA THR A 80 14.86 1.23 -30.53
C THR A 80 14.50 1.39 -32.01
N ASP A 81 13.22 1.43 -32.33
CA ASP A 81 12.71 1.74 -33.66
C ASP A 81 11.57 2.78 -33.53
N PRO A 82 11.33 3.67 -34.53
CA PRO A 82 10.25 4.65 -34.45
C PRO A 82 8.84 4.06 -34.22
N SER A 83 8.63 2.77 -34.51
CA SER A 83 7.37 2.06 -34.23
C SER A 83 7.23 1.63 -32.77
N ILE A 84 8.33 1.59 -32.00
CA ILE A 84 8.33 1.19 -30.60
C ILE A 84 8.03 2.41 -29.71
N PRO A 85 6.98 2.35 -28.87
CA PRO A 85 6.67 3.43 -27.94
C PRO A 85 7.81 3.72 -26.94
N SER A 86 8.09 4.99 -26.66
CA SER A 86 9.16 5.36 -25.72
C SER A 86 8.93 4.81 -24.31
N ASN A 87 7.67 4.71 -23.87
CA ASN A 87 7.32 4.13 -22.58
C ASN A 87 7.61 2.63 -22.48
N TYR A 88 7.82 1.91 -23.59
CA TYR A 88 8.30 0.52 -23.55
C TYR A 88 9.81 0.46 -23.32
N VAL A 89 10.55 1.36 -23.98
CA VAL A 89 12.00 1.50 -23.80
C VAL A 89 12.31 1.91 -22.35
N GLU A 90 11.55 2.87 -21.83
CA GLU A 90 11.61 3.29 -20.42
C GLU A 90 11.26 2.14 -19.46
N ALA A 91 10.26 1.32 -19.77
CA ALA A 91 9.89 0.16 -18.97
C ALA A 91 11.00 -0.89 -18.90
N VAL A 92 11.71 -1.15 -20.01
CA VAL A 92 12.87 -2.06 -20.02
C VAL A 92 14.02 -1.48 -19.18
N ALA A 93 14.31 -0.17 -19.33
CA ALA A 93 15.35 0.48 -18.54
C ALA A 93 15.02 0.45 -17.04
N GLU A 94 13.76 0.68 -16.66
CA GLU A 94 13.27 0.54 -15.29
C GLU A 94 13.48 -0.88 -14.76
N ALA A 95 13.23 -1.92 -15.57
CA ALA A 95 13.41 -3.31 -15.16
C ALA A 95 14.86 -3.65 -14.79
N PHE A 96 15.85 -3.13 -15.53
CA PHE A 96 17.27 -3.26 -15.17
C PHE A 96 17.61 -2.52 -13.87
N HIS A 97 17.07 -1.31 -13.68
CA HIS A 97 17.26 -0.57 -12.43
C HIS A 97 16.65 -1.30 -11.22
N VAL A 98 15.51 -1.98 -11.40
CA VAL A 98 14.90 -2.78 -10.33
C VAL A 98 15.78 -3.94 -9.91
N TRP A 99 16.44 -4.62 -10.85
CA TRP A 99 17.41 -5.66 -10.50
C TRP A 99 18.63 -5.12 -9.76
N ASP A 100 19.19 -3.99 -10.21
CA ASP A 100 20.32 -3.31 -9.54
C ASP A 100 19.98 -3.00 -8.07
N GLU A 101 18.83 -2.33 -7.85
CA GLU A 101 18.37 -1.96 -6.51
C GLU A 101 17.99 -3.18 -5.66
N ALA A 102 17.37 -4.20 -6.24
CA ALA A 102 16.96 -5.40 -5.51
C ALA A 102 18.18 -6.18 -5.02
N LEU A 103 19.21 -6.32 -5.85
CA LEU A 103 20.48 -6.97 -5.48
C LEU A 103 21.20 -6.18 -4.40
N GLU A 104 21.26 -4.85 -4.51
CA GLU A 104 21.85 -4.00 -3.48
C GLU A 104 21.08 -4.10 -2.15
N ALA A 105 19.75 -4.02 -2.18
CA ALA A 105 18.90 -4.12 -0.99
C ALA A 105 19.07 -5.48 -0.30
N PHE A 106 19.03 -6.57 -1.06
CA PHE A 106 19.23 -7.92 -0.54
C PHE A 106 20.64 -8.09 0.06
N ALA A 107 21.68 -7.61 -0.64
CA ALA A 107 23.05 -7.68 -0.16
C ALA A 107 23.27 -6.91 1.16
N ASN A 108 22.67 -5.72 1.27
CA ASN A 108 22.70 -4.90 2.47
C ASN A 108 22.08 -5.61 3.68
N GLU A 109 20.99 -6.34 3.46
CA GLU A 109 20.23 -6.93 4.54
C GLU A 109 20.75 -8.30 4.98
N TYR A 110 21.19 -9.14 4.03
CA TYR A 110 21.55 -10.54 4.31
C TYR A 110 23.04 -10.86 4.16
N GLY A 111 23.88 -9.87 3.84
CA GLY A 111 25.35 -10.00 3.90
C GLY A 111 26.02 -10.53 2.62
N TYR A 112 25.31 -10.60 1.50
CA TYR A 112 25.86 -11.02 0.20
C TYR A 112 26.48 -9.84 -0.55
N THR A 113 27.47 -9.17 0.06
CA THR A 113 27.96 -7.85 -0.38
C THR A 113 28.52 -7.82 -1.80
N TYR A 114 28.98 -8.95 -2.33
CA TYR A 114 29.45 -9.06 -3.72
C TYR A 114 28.36 -8.75 -4.74
N LEU A 115 27.08 -8.94 -4.42
CA LEU A 115 25.97 -8.62 -5.33
C LEU A 115 25.83 -7.11 -5.59
N LYS A 116 26.37 -6.26 -4.71
CA LYS A 116 26.41 -4.79 -4.94
C LYS A 116 27.32 -4.36 -6.08
N SER A 117 28.15 -5.27 -6.58
CA SER A 117 29.05 -4.98 -7.69
C SER A 117 28.36 -5.07 -9.05
N PHE A 118 27.12 -5.58 -9.10
CA PHE A 118 26.31 -5.56 -10.31
C PHE A 118 25.99 -4.14 -10.73
N LYS A 119 26.14 -3.86 -12.02
CA LYS A 119 25.75 -2.62 -12.65
C LYS A 119 25.38 -2.89 -14.10
N PHE A 120 24.35 -2.21 -14.57
CA PHE A 120 23.94 -2.27 -15.97
C PHE A 120 24.28 -0.94 -16.65
N THR A 121 25.06 -0.99 -17.73
CA THR A 121 25.34 0.18 -18.57
C THR A 121 24.43 0.12 -19.78
N ILE A 122 23.34 0.88 -19.75
CA ILE A 122 22.27 0.81 -20.75
C ILE A 122 22.50 1.85 -21.84
N GLU A 123 22.51 1.39 -23.08
CA GLU A 123 22.53 2.20 -24.29
C GLU A 123 21.27 1.97 -25.13
N TYR A 124 20.87 2.99 -25.88
CA TYR A 124 19.73 2.91 -26.81
C TYR A 124 20.26 3.04 -28.23
N SER A 125 19.86 2.13 -29.11
CA SER A 125 20.38 2.11 -30.48
C SER A 125 19.33 1.60 -31.46
N SER A 126 19.28 2.20 -32.66
CA SER A 126 18.51 1.66 -33.78
C SER A 126 19.26 0.60 -34.59
N THR A 127 20.47 0.24 -34.15
CA THR A 127 21.32 -0.78 -34.79
C THR A 127 21.83 -1.76 -33.75
N VAL A 128 21.99 -3.01 -34.15
CA VAL A 128 22.48 -4.07 -33.27
C VAL A 128 23.98 -3.87 -33.04
N LEU A 129 24.35 -3.53 -31.80
CA LEU A 129 25.74 -3.44 -31.36
C LEU A 129 26.04 -4.62 -30.44
N PRO A 130 27.19 -5.32 -30.59
CA PRO A 130 27.56 -6.38 -29.66
C PRO A 130 27.69 -5.83 -28.24
N ARG A 131 26.89 -6.37 -27.33
CA ARG A 131 26.84 -6.06 -25.89
C ARG A 131 26.65 -7.36 -25.11
N ASP A 132 26.77 -7.33 -23.79
CA ASP A 132 26.53 -8.53 -22.99
C ASP A 132 25.06 -8.94 -23.11
N ILE A 133 24.14 -7.98 -23.05
CA ILE A 133 22.70 -8.19 -23.22
C ILE A 133 22.17 -7.29 -24.33
N ILE A 134 21.43 -7.85 -25.29
CA ILE A 134 20.68 -7.09 -26.30
C ILE A 134 19.20 -7.32 -26.07
N VAL A 135 18.39 -6.26 -26.05
CA VAL A 135 16.94 -6.33 -25.90
C VAL A 135 16.25 -5.92 -27.19
N TYR A 136 15.41 -6.79 -27.73
CA TYR A 136 14.57 -6.56 -28.91
C TYR A 136 13.09 -6.49 -28.55
N PHE A 137 12.35 -5.76 -29.37
CA PHE A 137 10.90 -5.79 -29.36
C PHE A 137 10.39 -6.51 -30.61
N SER A 138 9.42 -7.40 -30.42
CA SER A 138 8.74 -8.12 -31.49
C SER A 138 7.31 -7.61 -31.66
N ASP A 139 6.94 -7.24 -32.87
CA ASP A 139 5.57 -6.89 -33.26
C ASP A 139 4.74 -8.12 -33.63
N THR A 140 5.38 -9.28 -33.77
CA THR A 140 4.69 -10.56 -33.97
C THR A 140 3.91 -10.88 -32.70
N PRO A 141 2.58 -11.09 -32.75
CA PRO A 141 1.83 -11.38 -31.54
C PRO A 141 2.22 -12.73 -30.94
N ALA A 142 2.46 -12.76 -29.62
CA ALA A 142 2.60 -14.01 -28.89
C ALA A 142 1.30 -14.84 -28.97
N THR A 143 1.42 -16.16 -29.12
CA THR A 143 0.25 -17.05 -29.21
C THR A 143 -0.24 -17.45 -27.82
N PRO A 144 -1.52 -17.85 -27.67
CA PRO A 144 -2.02 -18.40 -26.40
C PRO A 144 -1.18 -19.60 -25.93
N GLY A 145 -0.61 -19.50 -24.72
CA GLY A 145 0.28 -20.51 -24.15
C GLY A 145 1.73 -20.44 -24.66
N GLY A 146 2.06 -19.46 -25.50
CA GLY A 146 3.42 -19.14 -25.91
C GLY A 146 4.11 -18.16 -24.97
N GLU A 147 5.35 -17.85 -25.30
CA GLU A 147 6.22 -16.94 -24.56
C GLU A 147 5.89 -15.48 -24.90
N LEU A 148 5.74 -14.64 -23.87
CA LEU A 148 5.61 -13.18 -24.03
C LEU A 148 6.97 -12.47 -24.05
N GLY A 149 7.98 -13.12 -23.49
CA GLY A 149 9.38 -12.76 -23.59
C GLY A 149 10.23 -14.04 -23.58
N VAL A 150 11.45 -13.92 -24.10
CA VAL A 150 12.44 -15.00 -24.06
C VAL A 150 13.83 -14.42 -23.91
N ALA A 151 14.64 -14.99 -23.03
CA ALA A 151 16.06 -14.72 -22.87
C ALA A 151 16.91 -15.89 -23.42
N GLU A 152 17.44 -15.73 -24.63
CA GLU A 152 18.28 -16.72 -25.28
C GLU A 152 19.74 -16.55 -24.86
N THR A 153 20.27 -17.51 -24.11
CA THR A 153 21.63 -17.43 -23.53
C THR A 153 22.66 -18.20 -24.36
N THR A 154 23.69 -17.49 -24.84
CA THR A 154 24.88 -18.08 -25.44
C THR A 154 25.99 -18.21 -24.41
N PHE A 155 26.57 -19.40 -24.25
CA PHE A 155 27.59 -19.66 -23.24
C PHE A 155 28.64 -20.68 -23.71
N SER A 156 29.81 -20.65 -23.06
CA SER A 156 30.89 -21.62 -23.27
C SER A 156 30.53 -22.98 -22.67
N GLN A 157 30.51 -24.04 -23.47
CA GLN A 157 30.12 -25.38 -22.99
C GLN A 157 31.08 -25.97 -21.94
N SER A 158 32.37 -25.61 -22.01
CA SER A 158 33.40 -26.14 -21.10
C SER A 158 33.40 -25.44 -19.74
N THR A 159 33.18 -24.12 -19.73
CA THR A 159 33.26 -23.30 -18.49
C THR A 159 31.89 -22.91 -17.94
N LYS A 160 30.83 -23.06 -18.75
CA LYS A 160 29.48 -22.55 -18.46
C LYS A 160 29.43 -21.03 -18.23
N LYS A 161 30.46 -20.31 -18.69
CA LYS A 161 30.51 -18.85 -18.74
C LYS A 161 29.56 -18.33 -19.81
N ILE A 162 28.67 -17.40 -19.44
CA ILE A 162 27.83 -16.67 -20.39
C ILE A 162 28.71 -15.76 -21.25
N VAL A 163 28.43 -15.76 -22.55
CA VAL A 163 29.10 -14.94 -23.57
C VAL A 163 28.20 -13.79 -24.00
N HIS A 164 26.90 -14.07 -24.19
CA HIS A 164 25.93 -13.10 -24.68
C HIS A 164 24.49 -13.58 -24.35
N VAL A 165 23.56 -12.65 -24.14
CA VAL A 165 22.12 -12.94 -24.01
C VAL A 165 21.31 -12.02 -24.93
N ASP A 166 20.45 -12.60 -25.76
CA ASP A 166 19.43 -11.88 -26.52
C ASP A 166 18.09 -11.99 -25.78
N ILE A 167 17.49 -10.87 -25.39
CA ILE A 167 16.15 -10.82 -24.81
C ILE A 167 15.18 -10.33 -25.90
N THR A 168 14.16 -11.11 -26.23
CA THR A 168 13.09 -10.68 -27.14
C THR A 168 11.79 -10.53 -26.37
N ILE A 169 11.16 -9.36 -26.45
CA ILE A 169 9.89 -9.06 -25.78
C ILE A 169 8.81 -8.83 -26.85
N HIS A 170 7.75 -9.61 -26.80
CA HIS A 170 6.58 -9.37 -27.64
C HIS A 170 5.87 -8.09 -27.19
N THR A 171 5.37 -7.30 -28.13
CA THR A 171 4.60 -6.07 -27.86
C THR A 171 3.09 -6.30 -27.93
N GLN A 172 2.69 -7.44 -28.45
CA GLN A 172 1.30 -7.82 -28.68
C GLN A 172 1.09 -9.30 -28.34
N TYR A 173 -0.15 -9.67 -28.03
CA TYR A 173 -0.54 -11.06 -27.83
C TYR A 173 -1.88 -11.35 -28.49
N ALA A 174 -2.03 -12.58 -28.96
CA ALA A 174 -3.29 -13.09 -29.49
C ALA A 174 -4.08 -13.82 -28.39
N THR A 175 -5.39 -13.66 -28.41
CA THR A 175 -6.32 -14.40 -27.54
C THR A 175 -6.79 -15.69 -28.23
N GLY A 176 -7.40 -16.61 -27.47
CA GLY A 176 -7.98 -17.83 -28.04
C GLY A 176 -9.07 -17.57 -29.10
N SER A 177 -9.67 -16.38 -29.13
CA SER A 177 -10.62 -15.94 -30.17
C SER A 177 -9.95 -15.37 -31.42
N GLY A 178 -8.61 -15.27 -31.45
CA GLY A 178 -7.85 -14.66 -32.53
C GLY A 178 -7.77 -13.14 -32.49
N SER A 179 -8.31 -12.49 -31.44
CA SER A 179 -8.18 -11.04 -31.24
C SER A 179 -6.77 -10.70 -30.77
N ILE A 180 -6.16 -9.69 -31.38
CA ILE A 180 -4.82 -9.20 -31.05
C ILE A 180 -4.95 -8.01 -30.10
N HIS A 181 -4.17 -8.04 -29.03
CA HIS A 181 -4.11 -6.99 -28.01
C HIS A 181 -2.69 -6.50 -27.85
N THR A 182 -2.54 -5.19 -27.69
CA THR A 182 -1.26 -4.53 -27.37
C THR A 182 -1.01 -4.61 -25.87
N LEU A 183 0.23 -4.90 -25.48
CA LEU A 183 0.64 -4.96 -24.08
C LEU A 183 0.74 -3.53 -23.49
N SER A 184 0.48 -3.38 -22.20
CA SER A 184 0.73 -2.10 -21.52
C SER A 184 2.22 -1.93 -21.23
N SER A 185 2.68 -0.73 -20.90
CA SER A 185 4.07 -0.54 -20.42
C SER A 185 4.34 -1.29 -19.12
N THR A 186 3.32 -1.51 -18.28
CA THR A 186 3.43 -2.37 -17.09
C THR A 186 3.66 -3.84 -17.47
N ASP A 187 3.01 -4.33 -18.52
CA ASP A 187 3.26 -5.68 -19.02
C ASP A 187 4.68 -5.82 -19.58
N ILE A 188 5.13 -4.84 -20.38
CA ILE A 188 6.50 -4.81 -20.91
C ILE A 188 7.53 -4.80 -19.78
N PHE A 189 7.30 -3.97 -18.75
CA PHE A 189 8.14 -3.95 -17.54
C PHE A 189 8.18 -5.34 -16.86
N ASN A 190 7.01 -5.95 -16.64
CA ASN A 190 6.90 -7.24 -15.97
C ASN A 190 7.58 -8.38 -16.74
N ILE A 191 7.44 -8.40 -18.06
CA ILE A 191 8.11 -9.37 -18.92
C ILE A 191 9.63 -9.11 -18.89
N ALA A 192 10.05 -7.85 -19.08
CA ALA A 192 11.47 -7.49 -19.05
C ALA A 192 12.14 -7.89 -17.73
N VAL A 193 11.52 -7.59 -16.57
CA VAL A 193 12.12 -7.93 -15.27
C VAL A 193 12.22 -9.45 -15.07
N HIS A 194 11.30 -10.25 -15.64
CA HIS A 194 11.39 -11.70 -15.64
C HIS A 194 12.55 -12.20 -16.53
N GLU A 195 12.60 -11.75 -17.78
CA GLU A 195 13.64 -12.16 -18.74
C GLU A 195 15.05 -11.75 -18.31
N ILE A 196 15.19 -10.61 -17.62
CA ILE A 196 16.47 -10.21 -17.03
C ILE A 196 16.88 -11.20 -15.93
N GLY A 197 15.94 -11.76 -15.16
CA GLY A 197 16.23 -12.84 -14.22
C GLY A 197 16.88 -14.04 -14.92
N HIS A 198 16.34 -14.45 -16.06
CA HIS A 198 16.95 -15.48 -16.91
C HIS A 198 18.33 -15.08 -17.44
N ALA A 199 18.47 -13.85 -17.95
CA ALA A 199 19.75 -13.31 -18.42
C ALA A 199 20.84 -13.26 -17.33
N LEU A 200 20.44 -13.21 -16.05
CA LEU A 200 21.33 -13.26 -14.89
C LEU A 200 21.57 -14.67 -14.36
N GLY A 201 20.92 -15.70 -14.88
CA GLY A 201 21.14 -17.10 -14.53
C GLY A 201 20.04 -17.78 -13.70
N LEU A 202 18.91 -17.10 -13.48
CA LEU A 202 17.74 -17.72 -12.85
C LEU A 202 16.97 -18.59 -13.85
N GLY A 203 16.38 -19.68 -13.37
CA GLY A 203 15.29 -20.38 -14.01
C GLY A 203 13.97 -20.03 -13.31
N HIS A 204 12.97 -20.89 -13.51
CA HIS A 204 11.64 -20.66 -12.93
C HIS A 204 11.53 -21.03 -11.44
N ALA A 205 10.71 -20.27 -10.73
CA ALA A 205 10.24 -20.59 -9.39
C ALA A 205 9.07 -21.58 -9.43
N ASN A 206 8.92 -22.38 -8.38
CA ASN A 206 7.88 -23.42 -8.29
C ASN A 206 6.56 -22.94 -7.68
N THR A 207 6.47 -21.68 -7.27
CA THR A 207 5.28 -21.08 -6.64
C THR A 207 4.86 -19.80 -7.35
N MET A 208 3.54 -19.61 -7.49
CA MET A 208 2.96 -18.44 -8.16
C MET A 208 2.97 -17.16 -7.30
N THR A 209 3.04 -17.31 -5.98
CA THR A 209 2.83 -16.20 -5.04
C THR A 209 3.90 -16.18 -3.97
N VAL A 210 4.34 -14.98 -3.63
CA VAL A 210 5.19 -14.71 -2.47
C VAL A 210 4.29 -14.52 -1.25
N ASN A 211 4.00 -15.62 -0.54
CA ASN A 211 3.07 -15.62 0.60
C ASN A 211 1.75 -14.87 0.29
N ASN A 212 1.46 -13.80 1.03
CA ASN A 212 0.30 -12.92 0.82
C ASN A 212 0.70 -11.53 0.27
N GLU A 213 1.94 -11.37 -0.20
CA GLU A 213 2.50 -10.07 -0.61
C GLU A 213 2.27 -9.76 -2.09
N GLY A 214 2.25 -10.80 -2.94
CA GLY A 214 2.06 -10.63 -4.37
C GLY A 214 2.47 -11.87 -5.17
N ARG A 215 2.69 -11.67 -6.47
CA ARG A 215 3.16 -12.72 -7.38
C ARG A 215 4.67 -12.91 -7.28
N GLU A 216 5.10 -14.15 -7.45
CA GLU A 216 6.51 -14.49 -7.63
C GLU A 216 6.95 -14.09 -9.04
N LEU A 217 8.03 -13.31 -9.14
CA LEU A 217 8.52 -12.76 -10.39
C LEU A 217 8.92 -13.90 -11.34
N MET A 218 9.69 -14.88 -10.86
CA MET A 218 10.20 -15.97 -11.68
C MET A 218 9.20 -17.14 -11.86
N TYR A 219 7.92 -16.98 -11.52
CA TYR A 219 6.91 -17.98 -11.85
C TYR A 219 6.63 -17.96 -13.36
N PRO A 220 6.57 -19.12 -14.04
CA PRO A 220 6.55 -19.18 -15.51
C PRO A 220 5.26 -18.66 -16.16
N GLU A 221 4.15 -18.55 -15.42
CA GLU A 221 2.88 -18.12 -16.00
C GLU A 221 2.57 -16.66 -15.68
N TYR A 222 2.47 -15.86 -16.74
CA TYR A 222 2.10 -14.46 -16.68
C TYR A 222 0.72 -14.21 -17.34
N ALA A 223 -0.05 -13.30 -16.75
CA ALA A 223 -1.31 -12.84 -17.31
C ALA A 223 -1.21 -11.34 -17.60
N PRO A 224 -1.39 -10.89 -18.87
CA PRO A 224 -1.41 -9.47 -19.20
C PRO A 224 -2.44 -8.67 -18.38
N GLY A 225 -2.09 -7.43 -18.05
CA GLY A 225 -2.84 -6.57 -17.14
C GLY A 225 -2.57 -6.82 -15.66
N SER A 226 -1.59 -7.67 -15.32
CA SER A 226 -1.15 -7.86 -13.93
C SER A 226 -0.47 -6.60 -13.38
N PRO A 227 -0.58 -6.31 -12.07
CA PRO A 227 0.20 -5.26 -11.43
C PRO A 227 1.71 -5.45 -11.61
N LYS A 228 2.50 -4.38 -11.40
CA LYS A 228 3.97 -4.47 -11.42
C LYS A 228 4.47 -5.55 -10.45
N MET A 229 5.49 -6.30 -10.86
CA MET A 229 6.13 -7.37 -10.10
C MET A 229 7.61 -7.05 -9.89
N TYR A 230 8.13 -7.40 -8.72
CA TYR A 230 9.50 -7.09 -8.29
C TYR A 230 10.17 -8.39 -7.79
N PRO A 231 11.51 -8.51 -7.88
CA PRO A 231 12.22 -9.68 -7.42
C PRO A 231 11.90 -10.02 -5.95
N SER A 232 11.78 -11.29 -5.65
CA SER A 232 11.67 -11.78 -4.28
C SER A 232 13.05 -12.02 -3.65
N THR A 233 13.08 -12.25 -2.33
CA THR A 233 14.27 -12.74 -1.65
C THR A 233 14.75 -14.08 -2.20
N LEU A 234 13.84 -14.92 -2.72
CA LEU A 234 14.20 -16.20 -3.35
C LEU A 234 14.99 -15.96 -4.64
N ASP A 235 14.56 -15.01 -5.47
CA ASP A 235 15.23 -14.68 -6.73
C ASP A 235 16.63 -14.11 -6.48
N ALA A 236 16.73 -13.12 -5.58
CA ALA A 236 18.02 -12.51 -5.23
C ALA A 236 18.97 -13.52 -4.56
N TYR A 237 18.45 -14.44 -3.74
CA TYR A 237 19.25 -15.52 -3.18
C TYR A 237 19.68 -16.54 -4.24
N GLY A 238 18.83 -16.82 -5.23
CA GLY A 238 19.20 -17.61 -6.40
C GLY A 238 20.43 -17.01 -7.10
N LEU A 239 20.42 -15.70 -7.32
CA LEU A 239 21.57 -14.97 -7.87
C LEU A 239 22.78 -14.93 -6.92
N ALA A 240 22.56 -14.87 -5.61
CA ALA A 240 23.64 -15.03 -4.63
C ALA A 240 24.38 -16.36 -4.81
N VAL A 241 23.66 -17.45 -5.08
CA VAL A 241 24.25 -18.76 -5.36
C VAL A 241 24.96 -18.77 -6.71
N VAL A 242 24.33 -18.25 -7.78
CA VAL A 242 24.91 -18.16 -9.13
C VAL A 242 26.26 -17.44 -9.10
N TYR A 243 26.36 -16.36 -8.33
CA TYR A 243 27.53 -15.48 -8.29
C TYR A 243 28.40 -15.65 -7.04
N SER A 244 28.27 -16.77 -6.32
CA SER A 244 29.08 -17.07 -5.13
C SER A 244 30.59 -17.08 -5.41
N TRP A 245 31.00 -17.36 -6.65
CA TRP A 245 32.39 -17.30 -7.11
C TRP A 245 33.04 -15.91 -6.92
N LEU A 246 32.25 -14.83 -6.85
CA LEU A 246 32.76 -13.48 -6.59
C LEU A 246 33.39 -13.35 -5.20
N ASP A 247 32.90 -14.14 -4.22
CA ASP A 247 33.48 -14.20 -2.88
C ASP A 247 34.77 -15.03 -2.86
N GLU A 248 34.83 -16.07 -3.71
CA GLU A 248 36.01 -16.93 -3.89
C GLU A 248 37.10 -16.24 -4.72
N GLY A 249 36.73 -15.26 -5.56
CA GLY A 249 37.62 -14.50 -6.44
C GLY A 249 38.08 -15.24 -7.70
N VAL A 250 37.55 -16.43 -7.96
CA VAL A 250 37.87 -17.25 -9.14
C VAL A 250 36.57 -17.69 -9.80
N PHE A 251 36.38 -17.36 -11.07
CA PHE A 251 35.16 -17.71 -11.79
C PHE A 251 34.89 -19.22 -11.76
N SER A 252 33.70 -19.57 -11.29
CA SER A 252 33.11 -20.90 -11.38
C SER A 252 31.60 -20.75 -11.61
N ALA A 253 31.08 -21.47 -12.59
CA ALA A 253 29.63 -21.51 -12.80
C ALA A 253 28.96 -22.31 -11.69
N PRO A 254 27.69 -22.01 -11.33
CA PRO A 254 27.01 -22.69 -10.25
C PRO A 254 26.84 -24.19 -10.55
N SER A 255 27.28 -25.04 -9.62
CA SER A 255 27.05 -26.49 -9.69
C SER A 255 25.62 -26.89 -9.32
N THR A 256 24.92 -26.02 -8.59
CA THR A 256 23.55 -26.22 -8.14
C THR A 256 22.58 -25.67 -9.20
N ILE A 257 21.52 -26.43 -9.50
CA ILE A 257 20.49 -26.06 -10.49
C ILE A 257 19.12 -25.78 -9.88
N THR A 258 18.97 -25.92 -8.57
CA THR A 258 17.75 -25.58 -7.82
C THR A 258 18.13 -25.10 -6.43
N VAL A 259 17.56 -23.98 -6.02
CA VAL A 259 17.87 -23.30 -4.76
C VAL A 259 16.59 -23.13 -3.92
N THR A 260 16.74 -23.28 -2.60
CA THR A 260 15.71 -22.94 -1.61
C THR A 260 16.28 -21.92 -0.64
N LEU A 261 15.42 -21.07 -0.07
CA LEU A 261 15.86 -20.07 0.89
C LEU A 261 16.41 -20.71 2.18
N PRO A 262 17.52 -20.21 2.74
CA PRO A 262 17.95 -20.60 4.08
C PRO A 262 16.94 -20.10 5.11
N ALA A 263 16.84 -20.77 6.27
CA ALA A 263 15.85 -20.45 7.30
C ALA A 263 15.96 -19.01 7.86
N SER A 264 17.12 -18.36 7.70
CA SER A 264 17.37 -16.97 8.13
C SER A 264 16.83 -15.91 7.18
N ILE A 265 16.44 -16.28 5.94
CA ILE A 265 15.96 -15.33 4.93
C ILE A 265 14.46 -15.57 4.72
N PRO A 266 13.58 -14.61 5.10
CA PRO A 266 12.15 -14.75 4.88
C PRO A 266 11.83 -14.69 3.38
N TYR A 267 10.81 -15.42 2.95
CA TYR A 267 10.30 -15.34 1.58
C TYR A 267 9.39 -14.11 1.43
N ARG A 268 9.87 -13.06 0.77
CA ARG A 268 9.16 -11.78 0.63
C ARG A 268 9.58 -11.01 -0.63
N ILE A 269 8.76 -10.06 -1.07
CA ILE A 269 9.07 -9.21 -2.24
C ILE A 269 10.06 -8.12 -1.81
N LEU A 270 11.11 -7.92 -2.61
CA LEU A 270 12.10 -6.86 -2.41
C LEU A 270 11.57 -5.51 -2.88
N LEU A 271 12.19 -4.43 -2.36
CA LEU A 271 11.82 -3.04 -2.68
C LEU A 271 10.34 -2.71 -2.40
N THR A 272 9.79 -3.29 -1.34
CA THR A 272 8.51 -2.87 -0.75
C THR A 272 8.77 -1.90 0.39
N TYR A 273 7.92 -0.88 0.51
CA TYR A 273 8.01 0.14 1.55
C TYR A 273 6.68 0.40 2.21
N ARG A 274 6.74 0.75 3.50
CA ARG A 274 5.55 1.03 4.32
C ARG A 274 5.24 2.52 4.32
N VAL A 275 3.99 2.84 4.01
CA VAL A 275 3.42 4.18 4.19
C VAL A 275 2.48 4.15 5.39
N ASN A 276 2.82 4.93 6.42
CA ASN A 276 1.99 5.11 7.60
C ASN A 276 1.33 6.49 7.56
N VAL A 277 0.00 6.53 7.67
CA VAL A 277 -0.78 7.77 7.70
C VAL A 277 -1.54 7.84 9.01
N PHE A 278 -1.32 8.91 9.77
CA PHE A 278 -1.89 9.10 11.10
C PHE A 278 -2.78 10.34 11.15
N SER A 279 -3.86 10.26 11.92
CA SER A 279 -4.74 11.40 12.18
C SER A 279 -5.44 11.24 13.53
N GLN A 280 -5.56 12.35 14.24
CA GLN A 280 -6.21 12.38 15.56
C GLN A 280 -7.75 12.42 15.47
N TYR A 281 -8.32 13.10 14.46
CA TYR A 281 -9.76 13.38 14.41
C TYR A 281 -10.46 12.87 13.15
N GLY A 282 -9.85 13.02 11.97
CA GLY A 282 -10.42 12.55 10.70
C GLY A 282 -9.95 11.16 10.30
N ASN A 283 -10.76 10.42 9.54
CA ASN A 283 -10.35 9.16 8.94
C ASN A 283 -9.43 9.42 7.75
N VAL A 284 -8.36 8.63 7.65
CA VAL A 284 -7.33 8.78 6.61
C VAL A 284 -7.23 7.53 5.75
N SER A 285 -6.75 7.70 4.52
CA SER A 285 -6.51 6.64 3.53
C SER A 285 -5.11 6.78 2.93
N GLY A 286 -4.70 5.79 2.13
CA GLY A 286 -3.38 5.77 1.49
C GLY A 286 -2.24 5.19 2.33
N GLY A 287 -2.55 4.64 3.51
CA GLY A 287 -1.59 3.83 4.28
C GLY A 287 -1.55 2.38 3.79
N GLY A 288 -0.37 1.75 3.82
CA GLY A 288 -0.19 0.40 3.30
C GLY A 288 1.28 0.01 3.08
N VAL A 289 1.48 -1.13 2.43
CA VAL A 289 2.77 -1.56 1.89
C VAL A 289 2.68 -1.46 0.37
N TYR A 290 3.65 -0.80 -0.25
CA TYR A 290 3.66 -0.50 -1.67
C TYR A 290 5.01 -0.86 -2.27
N LEU A 291 5.02 -1.20 -3.56
CA LEU A 291 6.26 -1.36 -4.33
C LEU A 291 6.94 0.00 -4.45
N ARG A 292 8.27 -0.01 -4.53
CA ARG A 292 9.05 1.16 -4.90
C ARG A 292 8.53 1.76 -6.22
N GLY A 293 8.50 3.08 -6.30
CA GLY A 293 7.98 3.81 -7.46
C GLY A 293 6.45 3.88 -7.53
N SER A 294 5.70 3.21 -6.64
CA SER A 294 4.23 3.30 -6.64
C SER A 294 3.77 4.74 -6.43
N GLU A 295 2.84 5.20 -7.27
CA GLU A 295 2.13 6.45 -7.06
C GLU A 295 0.85 6.17 -6.27
N ILE A 296 0.68 6.83 -5.14
CA ILE A 296 -0.47 6.62 -4.26
C ILE A 296 -1.12 7.94 -3.88
N GLU A 297 -2.44 7.89 -3.68
CA GLU A 297 -3.22 8.98 -3.14
C GLU A 297 -3.37 8.80 -1.62
N VAL A 298 -2.97 9.81 -0.86
CA VAL A 298 -3.21 9.91 0.59
C VAL A 298 -4.25 11.01 0.81
N SER A 299 -5.31 10.69 1.55
CA SER A 299 -6.37 11.66 1.83
C SER A 299 -6.96 11.57 3.22
N VAL A 300 -7.61 12.67 3.63
CA VAL A 300 -8.46 12.76 4.81
C VAL A 300 -9.90 12.94 4.36
N SER A 301 -10.82 12.12 4.87
CA SER A 301 -12.19 12.07 4.38
C SER A 301 -13.02 13.32 4.70
N ASN A 302 -12.79 13.93 5.86
CA ASN A 302 -13.47 15.14 6.31
C ASN A 302 -12.42 16.17 6.72
N THR A 303 -12.51 17.40 6.22
CA THR A 303 -11.62 18.50 6.66
C THR A 303 -12.13 19.21 7.92
N ILE A 304 -13.35 18.91 8.35
CA ILE A 304 -13.93 19.42 9.60
C ILE A 304 -14.54 18.23 10.35
N VAL A 305 -14.15 18.04 11.60
CA VAL A 305 -14.69 17.01 12.49
C VAL A 305 -15.26 17.67 13.73
N TYR A 306 -16.57 17.51 13.95
CA TYR A 306 -17.22 18.03 15.16
C TYR A 306 -16.92 17.10 16.34
N LEU A 307 -16.31 17.64 17.39
CA LEU A 307 -15.92 16.90 18.59
C LEU A 307 -17.06 16.87 19.61
N ASN A 308 -17.84 17.94 19.68
CA ASN A 308 -19.07 18.09 20.45
C ASN A 308 -19.85 19.32 19.96
N GLU A 309 -20.98 19.61 20.60
CA GLU A 309 -21.74 20.83 20.35
C GLU A 309 -20.89 22.06 20.70
N GLY A 310 -20.51 22.83 19.68
CA GLY A 310 -19.69 24.02 19.83
C GLY A 310 -18.17 23.79 19.81
N THR A 311 -17.67 22.57 19.57
CA THR A 311 -16.22 22.33 19.32
C THR A 311 -16.00 21.52 18.05
N ARG A 312 -15.09 21.96 17.20
CA ARG A 312 -14.69 21.25 15.97
C ARG A 312 -13.18 21.26 15.77
N ALA A 313 -12.64 20.24 15.13
CA ALA A 313 -11.29 20.20 14.61
C ALA A 313 -11.32 20.51 13.11
N VAL A 314 -10.47 21.42 12.64
CA VAL A 314 -10.32 21.80 11.24
C VAL A 314 -8.95 21.35 10.74
N PHE A 315 -8.93 20.54 9.69
CA PHE A 315 -7.71 20.08 9.05
C PHE A 315 -6.92 21.27 8.53
N LYS A 316 -5.60 21.27 8.78
CA LYS A 316 -4.69 22.33 8.35
C LYS A 316 -3.65 21.86 7.35
N GLY A 317 -3.44 20.55 7.25
CA GLY A 317 -2.45 19.99 6.34
C GLY A 317 -1.85 18.69 6.86
N TRP A 318 -0.90 18.20 6.09
CA TRP A 318 -0.05 17.04 6.37
C TRP A 318 1.34 17.49 6.82
N THR A 319 2.00 16.67 7.63
CA THR A 319 3.39 16.83 8.07
C THR A 319 4.09 15.48 8.23
N GLY A 320 5.36 15.49 8.63
CA GLY A 320 6.23 14.32 8.72
C GLY A 320 7.20 14.30 7.55
N ASP A 321 7.16 13.23 6.77
CA ASP A 321 7.95 13.10 5.54
C ASP A 321 7.40 13.94 4.37
N VAL A 322 6.12 14.31 4.43
CA VAL A 322 5.44 15.10 3.39
C VAL A 322 4.69 16.27 4.04
N TYR A 323 4.81 17.46 3.45
CA TYR A 323 4.14 18.67 3.89
C TYR A 323 3.20 19.18 2.79
N SER A 324 1.94 19.43 3.15
CA SER A 324 0.94 19.97 2.22
C SER A 324 -0.27 20.49 2.99
N GLU A 325 -0.85 21.61 2.56
CA GLU A 325 -2.13 22.09 3.12
C GLU A 325 -3.34 21.43 2.44
N ASN A 326 -3.13 20.74 1.31
CA ASN A 326 -4.20 20.07 0.58
C ASN A 326 -4.64 18.79 1.31
N PRO A 327 -5.95 18.52 1.44
CA PRO A 327 -6.47 17.33 2.13
C PRO A 327 -6.25 16.04 1.33
N VAL A 328 -5.95 16.15 0.04
CA VAL A 328 -5.60 15.04 -0.86
C VAL A 328 -4.23 15.33 -1.45
N ILE A 329 -3.33 14.35 -1.39
CA ILE A 329 -1.97 14.45 -1.93
C ILE A 329 -1.63 13.17 -2.72
N ASN A 330 -0.89 13.33 -3.81
CA ASN A 330 -0.29 12.23 -4.55
C ASN A 330 1.20 12.16 -4.22
N ILE A 331 1.69 10.98 -3.86
CA ILE A 331 3.09 10.76 -3.50
C ILE A 331 3.65 9.53 -4.21
N THR A 332 4.93 9.59 -4.56
CA THR A 332 5.69 8.45 -5.08
C THR A 332 6.43 7.76 -3.94
N VAL A 333 6.23 6.45 -3.77
CA VAL A 333 6.82 5.66 -2.69
C VAL A 333 8.23 5.23 -3.06
N THR A 334 9.25 5.86 -2.50
CA THR A 334 10.66 5.51 -2.75
C THR A 334 11.39 4.94 -1.53
N ARG A 335 10.77 5.03 -0.36
CA ARG A 335 11.24 4.56 0.95
C ARG A 335 10.04 4.43 1.89
N ASP A 336 10.29 3.99 3.13
CA ASP A 336 9.29 4.11 4.20
C ASP A 336 8.94 5.59 4.44
N ILE A 337 7.63 5.87 4.55
CA ILE A 337 7.05 7.21 4.65
C ILE A 337 6.09 7.25 5.83
N SER A 338 6.19 8.28 6.67
CA SER A 338 5.27 8.57 7.77
C SER A 338 4.66 9.97 7.63
N ILE A 339 3.33 10.02 7.59
CA ILE A 339 2.53 11.23 7.34
C ILE A 339 1.55 11.44 8.49
N TYR A 340 1.43 12.67 8.96
CA TYR A 340 0.57 13.04 10.08
C TYR A 340 -0.37 14.17 9.68
N ALA A 341 -1.67 14.00 9.93
CA ALA A 341 -2.65 15.06 9.76
C ALA A 341 -2.56 16.09 10.90
N ILE A 342 -2.43 17.36 10.54
CA ILE A 342 -2.46 18.50 11.46
C ILE A 342 -3.88 19.06 11.53
N TRP A 343 -4.32 19.34 12.74
CA TRP A 343 -5.65 19.86 13.04
C TRP A 343 -5.59 21.09 13.93
N GLU A 344 -6.49 22.04 13.69
CA GLU A 344 -6.76 23.17 14.57
C GLU A 344 -8.12 22.98 15.24
N VAL A 345 -8.11 22.90 16.57
CA VAL A 345 -9.35 22.89 17.34
C VAL A 345 -9.93 24.31 17.38
N GLN A 346 -11.23 24.42 17.19
CA GLN A 346 -12.01 25.66 17.21
C GLN A 346 -13.24 25.50 18.10
N HIS A 347 -13.61 26.58 18.77
CA HIS A 347 -14.82 26.68 19.59
C HIS A 347 -15.79 27.71 19.02
N TYR A 348 -17.09 27.40 19.03
CA TYR A 348 -18.12 28.33 18.63
C TYR A 348 -18.43 29.28 19.79
N VAL A 349 -18.35 30.59 19.52
CA VAL A 349 -18.69 31.65 20.46
C VAL A 349 -19.94 32.35 19.93
N SER A 350 -21.02 32.34 20.73
CA SER A 350 -22.25 33.10 20.43
C SER A 350 -22.21 34.43 21.18
N ILE A 351 -22.34 35.53 20.44
CA ILE A 351 -22.36 36.90 20.96
C ILE A 351 -23.69 37.53 20.55
N ASP A 352 -24.55 37.77 21.52
CA ASP A 352 -25.89 38.33 21.30
C ASP A 352 -25.94 39.81 21.69
N GLY A 353 -25.74 40.68 20.70
CA GLY A 353 -25.84 42.14 20.83
C GLY A 353 -27.25 42.68 20.58
N VAL A 354 -28.23 42.31 21.41
CA VAL A 354 -29.67 42.61 21.18
C VAL A 354 -29.95 44.10 20.97
N TYR A 355 -29.21 44.97 21.65
CA TYR A 355 -29.48 46.42 21.67
C TYR A 355 -28.39 47.26 20.99
N ALA A 356 -27.22 46.69 20.69
CA ALA A 356 -26.11 47.39 20.04
C ALA A 356 -25.19 46.38 19.36
N ASP A 357 -24.66 46.75 18.19
CA ASP A 357 -23.65 45.97 17.48
C ASP A 357 -22.40 45.77 18.33
N THR A 358 -21.71 44.65 18.12
CA THR A 358 -20.49 44.26 18.83
C THR A 358 -19.27 44.37 17.93
N ASN A 359 -18.09 44.58 18.53
CA ASN A 359 -16.82 44.59 17.80
C ASN A 359 -16.34 43.20 17.35
N VAL A 360 -16.93 42.14 17.91
CA VAL A 360 -16.68 40.73 17.59
C VAL A 360 -18.03 40.07 17.30
N THR A 361 -18.11 39.27 16.25
CA THR A 361 -19.34 38.57 15.84
C THR A 361 -19.39 37.14 16.37
N SER A 362 -20.55 36.51 16.40
CA SER A 362 -20.64 35.06 16.64
C SER A 362 -19.87 34.27 15.58
N GLY A 363 -19.17 33.20 15.98
CA GLY A 363 -18.37 32.42 15.04
C GLY A 363 -17.47 31.39 15.68
N TRP A 364 -16.70 30.69 14.83
CA TRP A 364 -15.70 29.71 15.25
C TRP A 364 -14.34 30.37 15.44
N TYR A 365 -13.80 30.23 16.64
CA TYR A 365 -12.50 30.79 17.01
C TYR A 365 -11.54 29.69 17.41
N LYS A 366 -10.26 29.84 17.04
CA LYS A 366 -9.20 28.89 17.38
C LYS A 366 -9.11 28.71 18.90
N ASP A 367 -8.91 27.47 19.34
CA ASP A 367 -8.68 27.16 20.76
C ASP A 367 -7.51 27.98 21.33
N GLY A 368 -7.70 28.48 22.56
CA GLY A 368 -6.76 29.39 23.22
C GLY A 368 -6.76 30.84 22.70
N SER A 369 -7.59 31.21 21.71
CA SER A 369 -7.69 32.60 21.26
C SER A 369 -8.32 33.51 22.32
N MET A 370 -7.74 34.70 22.53
CA MET A 370 -8.31 35.72 23.41
C MET A 370 -9.20 36.67 22.61
N LEU A 371 -10.48 36.73 22.96
CA LEU A 371 -11.45 37.65 22.35
C LEU A 371 -11.74 38.81 23.30
N VAL A 372 -11.57 40.05 22.81
CA VAL A 372 -11.94 41.26 23.55
C VAL A 372 -13.28 41.76 23.03
N VAL A 373 -14.36 41.42 23.72
CA VAL A 373 -15.73 41.73 23.30
C VAL A 373 -16.20 43.06 23.89
N GLY A 374 -16.72 43.94 23.04
CA GLY A 374 -17.27 45.24 23.40
C GLY A 374 -18.43 45.65 22.49
N VAL A 375 -19.34 46.47 23.01
CA VAL A 375 -20.41 47.08 22.22
C VAL A 375 -19.91 48.34 21.50
N LEU A 376 -20.34 48.56 20.26
CA LEU A 376 -19.99 49.76 19.49
C LEU A 376 -20.68 51.01 20.03
N LYS A 377 -21.87 50.84 20.64
CA LYS A 377 -22.60 51.90 21.33
C LYS A 377 -22.96 51.45 22.74
N THR A 378 -22.45 52.17 23.74
CA THR A 378 -22.78 51.93 25.16
C THR A 378 -24.12 52.56 25.56
N MET A 379 -24.73 53.39 24.71
CA MET A 379 -26.05 53.95 24.91
C MET A 379 -26.82 53.95 23.59
N VAL A 380 -28.04 53.42 23.62
CA VAL A 380 -28.97 53.38 22.49
C VAL A 380 -30.29 53.99 22.89
N ASP A 381 -30.67 55.08 22.22
CA ASP A 381 -31.94 55.78 22.38
C ASP A 381 -32.96 55.22 21.37
N HIS A 382 -34.17 54.89 21.84
CA HIS A 382 -35.24 54.33 21.02
C HIS A 382 -36.21 55.39 20.48
N GLY A 383 -36.04 56.68 20.82
CA GLY A 383 -36.88 57.77 20.34
C GLY A 383 -38.31 57.78 20.90
N ASN A 384 -38.60 56.96 21.91
CA ASN A 384 -39.90 56.83 22.58
C ASN A 384 -39.85 57.20 24.08
N GLY A 385 -38.83 57.98 24.49
CA GLY A 385 -38.57 58.31 25.90
C GLY A 385 -37.82 57.23 26.69
N THR A 386 -37.37 56.15 26.03
CA THR A 386 -36.56 55.09 26.66
C THR A 386 -35.17 54.98 26.02
N ARG A 387 -34.17 54.66 26.84
CA ARG A 387 -32.79 54.36 26.41
C ARG A 387 -32.27 53.09 27.08
N ARG A 388 -31.40 52.37 26.40
CA ARG A 388 -30.62 51.25 26.95
C ARG A 388 -29.18 51.71 27.17
N ILE A 389 -28.60 51.33 28.29
CA ILE A 389 -27.19 51.59 28.63
C ILE A 389 -26.52 50.24 28.84
N PHE A 390 -25.37 50.06 28.20
CA PHE A 390 -24.54 48.88 28.38
C PHE A 390 -23.90 48.93 29.77
N ILE A 391 -24.20 47.91 30.58
CA ILE A 391 -23.69 47.77 31.95
C ILE A 391 -22.60 46.70 32.04
N GLY A 392 -22.63 45.69 31.15
CA GLY A 392 -21.68 44.58 31.17
C GLY A 392 -22.15 43.40 30.33
N TRP A 393 -21.28 42.40 30.20
CA TRP A 393 -21.54 41.13 29.52
C TRP A 393 -22.01 40.05 30.50
N GLY A 394 -22.97 39.23 30.07
CA GLY A 394 -23.33 37.97 30.73
C GLY A 394 -22.75 36.77 29.98
N TRP A 395 -22.39 35.71 30.68
CA TRP A 395 -21.84 34.48 30.10
C TRP A 395 -22.74 33.28 30.40
N ASN A 396 -23.06 32.49 29.36
CA ASN A 396 -23.93 31.32 29.47
C ASN A 396 -23.19 29.97 29.48
N SER A 397 -21.87 29.93 29.27
CA SER A 397 -21.09 28.69 29.24
C SER A 397 -20.09 28.59 30.40
N CYS A 398 -20.00 27.39 30.98
CA CYS A 398 -19.09 27.06 32.08
C CYS A 398 -17.81 26.44 31.49
N TYR A 399 -16.66 27.12 31.60
CA TYR A 399 -15.36 26.56 31.23
C TYR A 399 -14.56 26.25 32.51
N ARG A 400 -14.08 25.00 32.66
CA ARG A 400 -13.30 24.50 33.82
C ARG A 400 -13.93 24.71 35.22
N GLY A 401 -15.24 24.50 35.34
CA GLY A 401 -15.87 24.33 36.67
C GLY A 401 -15.87 25.58 37.57
N ASN A 402 -15.52 26.76 37.07
CA ASN A 402 -15.70 28.01 37.80
C ASN A 402 -16.99 28.68 37.35
N CYS A 403 -18.10 28.21 37.92
CA CYS A 403 -19.42 28.78 37.75
C CYS A 403 -19.53 30.05 38.60
N ASP A 404 -18.88 31.14 38.20
CA ASP A 404 -19.28 32.42 38.74
C ASP A 404 -20.34 33.01 37.82
N LYS A 405 -21.60 32.90 38.22
CA LYS A 405 -22.62 33.89 37.82
C LYS A 405 -22.28 35.19 38.55
N SER A 406 -21.08 35.73 38.35
CA SER A 406 -20.78 37.09 38.71
C SER A 406 -21.49 37.93 37.66
N SER A 407 -22.73 38.32 37.99
CA SER A 407 -23.29 39.56 37.52
C SER A 407 -22.26 40.66 37.81
N GLY A 408 -21.42 40.93 36.82
CA GLY A 408 -20.57 42.12 36.82
C GLY A 408 -21.49 43.31 36.93
N LYS A 409 -21.47 43.96 38.10
CA LYS A 409 -22.09 45.25 38.32
C LYS A 409 -21.30 46.35 37.65
#